data_AF-A0A1D3RMS9-F1
#
_entry.id   AF-A0A1D3RMS9-F1
#
_cell.length_a   1.000
_cell.length_b   1.000
_cell.length_c   1.000
_cell.angle_alpha   90.00
_cell.angle_beta   90.00
_cell.angle_gamma   90.00
#
_symmetry.space_group_name_H-M   'P 1'
#
loop_
_entity.id
_entity.type
_entity.pdbx_description
1 polymer ?
#
loop_
_entity_poly.entity_id
_entity_poly.type
_entity_poly.pdbx_seq_one_letter_code
_entity_poly.pdbx_strand_id
1 'polypeptide(L)'
;MRQYCAKSGKSISSVTNAAIRAYLDETTDTKLLFRRLDKHTRALAKANRDIQLMAEALSVFVKLWFAHTPRIPDNDKENAQRYAAQRYEQFCDYVATQISGGHYFVDDLVQDSPISEDELDAAREDKP
;
A
#
# COMPACT_ATOMS: atom_id res chain seq x y z
N MET A 1 40.51 31.70 1.45
CA MET A 1 39.50 32.63 2.01
C MET A 1 39.94 34.11 1.98
N ARG A 2 41.10 34.50 2.53
CA ARG A 2 41.58 35.91 2.52
C ARG A 2 41.71 36.53 1.12
N GLN A 3 42.27 35.78 0.16
CA GLN A 3 42.38 36.24 -1.23
C GLN A 3 41.02 36.41 -1.92
N TYR A 4 40.04 35.58 -1.59
CA TYR A 4 38.66 35.70 -2.07
C TYR A 4 37.94 36.91 -1.47
N CYS A 5 38.15 37.16 -0.16
CA CYS A 5 37.68 38.37 0.52
C CYS A 5 38.28 39.64 -0.09
N ALA A 6 39.59 39.63 -0.38
CA ALA A 6 40.29 40.74 -1.04
C ALA A 6 39.78 41.01 -2.47
N LYS A 7 39.47 39.96 -3.24
CA LYS A 7 38.91 40.09 -4.58
C LYS A 7 37.42 40.49 -4.60
N SER A 8 36.66 40.15 -3.55
CA SER A 8 35.22 40.43 -3.46
C SER A 8 34.87 41.67 -2.62
N GLY A 9 35.86 42.34 -2.02
CA GLY A 9 35.67 43.50 -1.15
C GLY A 9 34.97 43.20 0.18
N LYS A 10 34.72 41.93 0.52
CA LYS A 10 34.03 41.53 1.76
C LYS A 10 35.03 41.26 2.88
N SER A 11 34.70 41.66 4.11
CA SER A 11 35.53 41.31 5.27
C SER A 11 35.48 39.81 5.54
N ILE A 12 36.57 39.26 6.07
CA ILE A 12 36.65 37.83 6.44
C ILE A 12 35.50 37.46 7.37
N SER A 13 35.21 38.31 8.36
CA SER A 13 34.12 38.14 9.33
C SER A 13 32.73 38.10 8.66
N SER A 14 32.52 38.92 7.63
CA SER A 14 31.27 38.91 6.85
C SER A 14 31.12 37.61 6.06
N VAL A 15 32.19 37.13 5.44
CA VAL A 15 32.19 35.88 4.66
C VAL A 15 32.00 34.66 5.56
N THR A 16 32.66 34.60 6.72
CA THR A 16 32.44 33.51 7.69
C THR A 16 31.03 33.52 8.26
N ASN A 17 30.50 34.68 8.66
CA ASN A 17 29.12 34.75 9.16
C ASN A 17 28.08 34.33 8.11
N ALA A 18 28.30 34.69 6.83
CA ALA A 18 27.41 34.27 5.75
C ALA A 18 27.47 32.75 5.51
N ALA A 19 28.68 32.16 5.53
CA ALA A 19 28.86 30.72 5.38
C ALA A 19 28.22 29.94 6.55
N ILE A 20 28.41 30.41 7.78
CA ILE A 20 27.80 29.81 8.97
C ILE A 20 26.28 29.91 8.91
N ARG A 21 25.72 31.06 8.48
CA ARG A 21 24.27 31.20 8.29
C ARG A 21 23.75 30.25 7.21
N ALA A 22 24.39 30.18 6.05
CA ALA A 22 23.98 29.26 4.98
C ALA A 22 24.04 27.79 5.44
N TYR A 23 25.10 27.40 6.14
CA TYR A 23 25.24 26.06 6.72
C TYR A 23 24.18 25.77 7.81
N LEU A 24 23.86 26.76 8.65
CA LEU A 24 22.79 26.63 9.64
C LEU A 24 21.40 26.66 9.00
N ASP A 25 21.23 27.32 7.85
CA ASP A 25 19.96 27.35 7.12
C ASP A 25 19.61 25.99 6.49
N GLU A 26 20.60 25.10 6.28
CA GLU A 26 20.37 23.69 5.92
C GLU A 26 19.58 22.91 7.00
N THR A 27 19.49 23.42 8.24
CA THR A 27 18.57 22.86 9.25
C THR A 27 17.10 23.09 8.91
N THR A 28 16.77 24.06 8.06
CA THR A 28 15.41 24.31 7.55
C THR A 28 14.96 23.16 6.65
N ASP A 29 15.83 22.65 5.77
CA ASP A 29 15.55 21.48 4.93
C ASP A 29 15.30 20.24 5.78
N THR A 30 16.10 20.05 6.84
CA THR A 30 15.93 18.92 7.76
C THR A 30 14.55 18.98 8.47
N LYS A 31 14.11 20.17 8.90
CA LYS A 31 12.77 20.36 9.50
C LYS A 31 11.64 20.10 8.49
N LEU A 32 11.81 20.51 7.24
CA LEU A 32 10.85 20.22 6.16
C LEU A 32 10.75 18.71 5.88
N LEU A 33 11.88 18.01 5.86
CA LEU A 33 11.93 16.55 5.71
C LEU A 33 11.22 15.85 6.87
N PHE A 34 11.48 16.23 8.13
CA PHE A 34 10.76 15.67 9.27
C PHE A 34 9.26 15.93 9.22
N ARG A 35 8.84 17.16 8.88
CA ARG A 35 7.42 17.49 8.71
C ARG A 35 6.76 16.66 7.62
N ARG A 36 7.47 16.40 6.52
CA ARG A 36 6.99 15.53 5.44
C ARG A 36 6.89 14.08 5.91
N LEU A 37 7.90 13.58 6.61
CA LEU A 37 7.91 12.23 7.17
C LEU A 37 6.74 12.05 8.15
N ASP A 38 6.50 13.01 9.05
CA ASP A 38 5.36 13.00 9.96
C ASP A 38 4.02 12.95 9.23
N LYS A 39 3.90 13.65 8.10
CA LYS A 39 2.71 13.58 7.25
C LYS A 39 2.54 12.18 6.65
N HIS A 40 3.61 11.55 6.19
CA HIS A 40 3.58 10.17 5.70
C HIS A 40 3.24 9.17 6.81
N THR A 41 3.81 9.31 8.00
CA THR A 41 3.50 8.47 9.16
C THR A 41 2.02 8.56 9.53
N ARG A 42 1.45 9.77 9.55
CA ARG A 42 0.00 9.95 9.78
C ARG A 42 -0.86 9.34 8.68
N ALA A 43 -0.44 9.50 7.42
CA ALA A 43 -1.14 8.90 6.28
C ALA A 43 -1.11 7.37 6.33
N LEU A 44 0.04 6.78 6.67
CA LEU A 44 0.20 5.33 6.84
C LEU A 44 -0.65 4.81 8.00
N ALA A 45 -0.64 5.50 9.15
CA ALA A 45 -1.49 5.13 10.28
C ALA A 45 -2.98 5.19 9.93
N LYS A 46 -3.40 6.16 9.11
CA LYS A 46 -4.77 6.22 8.58
C LYS A 46 -5.04 5.05 7.64
N ALA A 47 -4.17 4.80 6.66
CA ALA A 47 -4.33 3.69 5.73
C ALA A 47 -4.43 2.34 6.44
N ASN A 48 -3.61 2.10 7.47
CA ASN A 48 -3.70 0.87 8.27
C ASN A 48 -5.06 0.73 8.97
N ARG A 49 -5.60 1.81 9.54
CA ARG A 49 -6.95 1.79 10.12
C ARG A 49 -8.02 1.53 9.06
N ASP A 50 -7.91 2.16 7.91
CA ASP A 50 -8.86 1.97 6.81
C ASP A 50 -8.81 0.52 6.29
N ILE A 51 -7.62 -0.08 6.18
CA ILE A 51 -7.43 -1.50 5.82
C ILE A 51 -8.03 -2.42 6.89
N GLN A 52 -7.82 -2.15 8.17
CA GLN A 52 -8.43 -2.93 9.27
C GLN A 52 -9.96 -2.87 9.19
N LEU A 53 -10.52 -1.68 8.97
CA LEU A 53 -11.97 -1.51 8.80
C LEU A 53 -12.51 -2.28 7.58
N MET A 54 -11.79 -2.26 6.46
CA MET A 54 -12.16 -3.05 5.29
C MET A 54 -12.09 -4.56 5.55
N ALA A 55 -11.08 -5.02 6.29
CA ALA A 55 -10.97 -6.43 6.67
C ALA A 55 -12.13 -6.87 7.59
N GLU A 56 -12.53 -6.02 8.54
CA GLU A 56 -13.71 -6.25 9.39
C GLU A 56 -15.00 -6.30 8.55
N ALA A 57 -15.20 -5.33 7.65
CA ALA A 57 -16.37 -5.29 6.77
C ALA A 57 -16.45 -6.53 5.85
N LEU A 58 -15.31 -6.95 5.29
CA LEU A 58 -15.22 -8.17 4.48
C LEU A 58 -15.54 -9.42 5.29
N SER A 59 -15.02 -9.52 6.53
CA SER A 59 -15.33 -10.63 7.42
C SER A 59 -16.84 -10.75 7.67
N VAL A 60 -17.49 -9.62 7.98
CA VAL A 60 -18.95 -9.57 8.17
C VAL A 60 -19.67 -9.97 6.88
N PHE A 61 -19.26 -9.45 5.73
CA PHE A 61 -19.84 -9.78 4.43
C PHE A 61 -19.77 -11.29 4.13
N VAL A 62 -18.60 -11.91 4.30
CA VAL A 62 -18.39 -13.34 4.02
C VAL A 62 -19.25 -14.21 4.96
N LYS A 63 -19.32 -13.87 6.25
CA LYS A 63 -20.22 -14.55 7.22
C LYS A 63 -21.69 -14.43 6.81
N LEU A 64 -22.11 -13.22 6.43
CA LEU A 64 -23.48 -12.99 5.96
C LEU A 64 -23.78 -13.80 4.70
N TRP A 65 -22.84 -13.83 3.75
CA TRP A 65 -22.96 -14.59 2.51
C TRP A 65 -23.13 -16.09 2.76
N PHE A 66 -22.29 -16.68 3.62
CA PHE A 66 -22.41 -18.09 4.00
C PHE A 66 -23.71 -18.42 4.73
N ALA A 67 -24.28 -17.48 5.48
CA ALA A 67 -25.52 -17.70 6.22
C ALA A 67 -26.79 -17.62 5.34
N HIS A 68 -26.76 -16.91 4.20
CA HIS A 68 -27.96 -16.59 3.42
C HIS A 68 -27.97 -17.16 1.99
N THR A 69 -26.86 -17.75 1.54
CA THR A 69 -26.72 -18.30 0.18
C THR A 69 -26.27 -19.76 0.30
N PRO A 70 -27.11 -20.79 0.06
CA PRO A 70 -28.41 -20.85 -0.64
C PRO A 70 -29.63 -20.51 0.25
N ARG A 71 -30.84 -20.33 -0.31
CA ARG A 71 -32.07 -20.02 0.47
C ARG A 71 -32.42 -21.15 1.44
N ILE A 72 -32.15 -20.95 2.72
CA ILE A 72 -32.43 -21.93 3.77
C ILE A 72 -33.88 -21.74 4.23
N PRO A 73 -34.72 -22.79 4.30
CA PRO A 73 -36.05 -22.71 4.88
C PRO A 73 -35.98 -22.15 6.31
N ASP A 74 -36.98 -21.36 6.74
CA ASP A 74 -36.95 -20.68 8.05
C ASP A 74 -36.75 -21.63 9.24
N ASN A 75 -37.08 -22.92 9.08
CA ASN A 75 -36.93 -23.97 10.09
C ASN A 75 -35.47 -24.43 10.32
N ASP A 76 -34.54 -24.07 9.43
CA ASP A 76 -33.14 -24.52 9.47
C ASP A 76 -32.14 -23.38 9.76
N LYS A 77 -32.60 -22.22 10.24
CA LYS A 77 -31.76 -21.05 10.50
C LYS A 77 -30.63 -21.29 11.51
N GLU A 78 -30.85 -22.10 12.53
CA GLU A 78 -29.79 -22.41 13.51
C GLU A 78 -28.71 -23.30 12.90
N ASN A 79 -29.12 -24.31 12.13
CA ASN A 79 -28.21 -25.15 11.36
C ASN A 79 -27.41 -24.34 10.33
N ALA A 80 -28.07 -23.38 9.66
CA ALA A 80 -27.45 -22.43 8.75
C ALA A 80 -26.33 -21.61 9.40
N GLN A 81 -26.61 -21.02 10.57
CA GLN A 81 -25.66 -20.17 11.29
C GLN A 81 -24.43 -20.97 11.74
N ARG A 82 -24.65 -22.18 12.27
CA ARG A 82 -23.57 -23.08 12.68
C ARG A 82 -22.70 -23.49 11.49
N TYR A 83 -23.32 -23.79 10.36
CA TYR A 83 -22.63 -24.17 9.14
C TYR A 83 -21.85 -23.00 8.53
N ALA A 84 -22.41 -21.79 8.58
CA ALA A 84 -21.74 -20.57 8.15
C ALA A 84 -20.51 -20.25 9.01
N ALA A 85 -20.59 -20.46 10.32
CA ALA A 85 -19.44 -20.30 11.22
C ALA A 85 -18.30 -21.28 10.87
N GLN A 86 -18.63 -22.55 10.65
CA GLN A 86 -17.65 -23.57 10.25
C GLN A 86 -16.99 -23.25 8.90
N ARG A 87 -17.76 -22.83 7.90
CA ARG A 87 -17.23 -22.42 6.59
C ARG A 87 -16.36 -21.18 6.66
N TYR A 88 -16.71 -20.23 7.53
CA TYR A 88 -15.89 -19.04 7.74
C TYR A 88 -14.53 -19.38 8.35
N GLU A 89 -14.47 -20.31 9.32
CA GLU A 89 -13.22 -20.79 9.89
C GLU A 89 -12.33 -21.45 8.83
N GLN A 90 -12.88 -22.36 8.02
CA GLN A 90 -12.16 -22.98 6.90
C GLN A 90 -11.66 -21.96 5.88
N PHE A 91 -12.47 -20.92 5.60
CA PHE A 91 -12.06 -19.81 4.73
C PHE A 91 -10.86 -19.06 5.31
N CYS A 92 -10.87 -18.75 6.61
CA CYS A 92 -9.74 -18.10 7.28
C CYS A 92 -8.47 -18.96 7.22
N ASP A 93 -8.58 -20.27 7.45
CA ASP A 93 -7.45 -21.21 7.37
C ASP A 93 -6.86 -21.27 5.95
N TYR A 94 -7.73 -21.31 4.93
CA TYR A 94 -7.31 -21.28 3.53
C TYR A 94 -6.55 -20.00 3.19
N VAL A 95 -7.09 -18.84 3.58
CA VAL A 95 -6.44 -17.54 3.37
C VAL A 95 -5.10 -17.45 4.10
N ALA A 96 -5.03 -17.91 5.35
CA ALA A 96 -3.79 -17.92 6.13
C ALA A 96 -2.71 -18.81 5.49
N THR A 97 -3.13 -19.98 4.98
CA THR A 97 -2.24 -20.91 4.26
C THR A 97 -1.71 -20.28 2.98
N GLN A 98 -2.57 -19.66 2.19
CA GLN A 98 -2.22 -19.02 0.92
C GLN A 98 -1.22 -17.88 1.12
N ILE A 99 -1.46 -17.00 2.09
CA ILE A 99 -0.54 -15.90 2.44
C ILE A 99 0.80 -16.43 2.95
N SER A 100 0.78 -17.46 3.81
CA SER A 100 2.01 -18.07 4.33
C SER A 100 2.83 -18.77 3.23
N GLY A 101 2.15 -19.29 2.21
CA GLY A 101 2.77 -19.86 1.01
C GLY A 101 3.35 -18.83 0.04
N GLY A 102 3.14 -17.53 0.27
CA GLY A 102 3.63 -16.46 -0.60
C GLY A 102 2.89 -16.34 -1.93
N HIS A 103 1.77 -17.05 -2.09
CA HIS A 103 0.91 -16.95 -3.25
C HIS A 103 -0.17 -15.91 -2.98
N TYR A 104 -0.25 -14.89 -3.83
CA TYR A 104 -1.27 -13.85 -3.72
C TYR A 104 -2.32 -14.02 -4.81
N PHE A 105 -3.55 -13.58 -4.55
CA PHE A 105 -4.60 -13.57 -5.57
C PHE A 105 -4.21 -12.83 -6.85
N VAL A 106 -3.32 -11.84 -6.74
CA VAL A 106 -2.77 -11.12 -7.90
C VAL A 106 -1.94 -12.02 -8.82
N ASP A 107 -1.33 -13.08 -8.29
CA ASP A 107 -0.55 -14.03 -9.08
C ASP A 107 -1.48 -14.87 -9.99
N ASP A 108 -2.67 -15.20 -9.51
CA ASP A 108 -3.71 -15.90 -10.31
C ASP A 108 -4.23 -15.01 -11.46
N LEU A 109 -4.37 -13.69 -11.23
CA LEU A 109 -4.86 -12.75 -12.25
C LEU A 109 -3.87 -12.54 -13.40
N VAL A 110 -2.57 -12.60 -13.13
CA VAL A 110 -1.53 -12.40 -14.15
C VAL A 110 -1.44 -13.61 -15.08
N GLN A 111 -1.76 -14.81 -14.60
CA GLN A 111 -1.78 -16.01 -15.44
C GLN A 111 -2.97 -16.05 -16.41
N ASP A 112 -4.07 -15.38 -16.10
CA ASP A 112 -5.29 -15.34 -16.90
C ASP A 112 -5.32 -14.25 -17.99
N SER A 113 -4.19 -13.59 -18.26
CA SER A 113 -4.03 -12.72 -19.44
C SER A 113 -3.14 -13.39 -20.50
N PRO A 114 -3.66 -14.34 -21.30
CA PRO A 114 -3.00 -14.74 -22.53
C PRO A 114 -3.33 -13.67 -23.57
N ILE A 115 -2.49 -12.65 -23.68
CA ILE A 115 -2.10 -12.31 -25.04
C ILE A 115 -0.83 -13.14 -25.21
N SER A 116 -0.98 -14.33 -25.78
CA SER A 116 0.19 -15.12 -26.15
C SER A 116 1.05 -14.27 -27.09
N GLU A 117 2.37 -14.37 -26.99
CA GLU A 117 3.27 -13.72 -27.96
C GLU A 117 2.88 -14.11 -29.40
N ASP A 118 2.31 -15.30 -29.57
CA ASP A 118 1.71 -15.79 -30.82
C ASP A 118 0.52 -14.94 -31.32
N GLU A 119 -0.34 -14.41 -30.44
CA GLU A 119 -1.43 -13.50 -30.82
C GLU A 119 -0.93 -12.08 -31.15
N LEU A 120 0.15 -11.62 -30.50
CA LEU A 120 0.80 -10.34 -30.80
C LEU A 120 1.53 -10.38 -32.15
N ASP A 121 2.14 -11.52 -32.49
CA ASP A 121 2.85 -11.69 -33.76
C ASP A 121 1.87 -11.89 -34.93
N ALA A 122 0.76 -12.60 -34.74
CA ALA A 122 -0.32 -12.69 -35.72
C ALA A 122 -0.95 -11.32 -36.03
N ALA A 123 -1.10 -10.45 -35.02
CA ALA A 123 -1.60 -9.08 -35.22
C ALA A 123 -0.59 -8.14 -35.90
N ARG A 124 0.69 -8.50 -35.96
CA ARG A 124 1.74 -7.72 -36.66
C ARG A 124 1.92 -8.13 -38.11
N GLU A 125 1.60 -9.38 -38.47
CA GLU A 125 1.61 -9.87 -39.85
C GLU A 125 0.37 -9.44 -40.65
N ASP A 126 -0.77 -9.19 -40.01
CA ASP A 126 -2.01 -8.74 -40.67
C ASP A 126 -2.13 -7.20 -40.78
N LYS A 127 -1.03 -6.52 -41.12
CA LYS A 127 -1.06 -5.09 -41.44
C LYS A 127 -0.78 -4.87 -42.93
N PRO A 128 -1.71 -4.26 -43.70
CA PRO A 128 -1.50 -3.99 -45.13
C PRO A 128 -0.40 -2.95 -45.40
#